data_AF-A0A932M1V9-F1
#
_entry.id   AF-A0A932M1V9-F1
#
_cell.length_a   1.000
_cell.length_b   1.000
_cell.length_c   1.000
_cell.angle_alpha   90.00
_cell.angle_beta   90.00
_cell.angle_gamma   90.00
#
_symmetry.space_group_name_H-M   'P 1'
#
loop_
_entity.id
_entity.type
_entity.pdbx_description
1 polymer ?
#
loop_
_entity_poly.entity_id
_entity_poly.type
_entity_poly.pdbx_seq_one_letter_code
_entity_poly.pdbx_strand_id
1 'polypeptide(L)'
;MERFDVIVVGGGLSGLAAASVCVRGGLNTLALERGIFPGAKNVSGGRLYLKPVASLLPDLLNGDLPFERSVTHERLTLMDGSDSLALSLQAPEFCSSTPQ
;
A
#
# COMPACT_ATOMS: atom_id res chain seq x y z
N MET A 1 15.36 1.74 -31.67
CA MET A 1 15.23 1.02 -30.39
C MET A 1 15.23 2.08 -29.31
N GLU A 2 14.13 2.23 -28.57
CA GLU A 2 14.11 3.14 -27.42
C GLU A 2 15.03 2.58 -26.33
N ARG A 3 15.75 3.48 -25.64
CA ARG A 3 16.63 3.12 -24.51
C ARG A 3 16.03 3.67 -23.22
N PHE A 4 15.81 2.79 -22.27
CA PHE A 4 15.41 3.12 -20.91
C PHE A 4 16.58 2.81 -19.97
N ASP A 5 16.75 3.63 -18.93
CA ASP A 5 17.73 3.38 -17.87
C ASP A 5 17.23 2.28 -16.93
N VAL A 6 15.92 2.23 -16.70
CA VAL A 6 15.25 1.27 -15.81
C VAL A 6 13.96 0.76 -16.44
N ILE A 7 13.74 -0.55 -16.38
CA ILE A 7 12.46 -1.18 -16.69
C ILE A 7 11.92 -1.83 -15.42
N VAL A 8 10.75 -1.40 -14.97
CA VAL A 8 10.03 -1.98 -13.84
C VAL A 8 8.93 -2.90 -14.37
N VAL A 9 8.97 -4.17 -13.99
CA VAL A 9 7.95 -5.16 -14.38
C VAL A 9 7.01 -5.41 -13.19
N GLY A 10 5.77 -4.96 -13.34
CA GLY A 10 4.69 -5.03 -12.35
C GLY A 10 4.27 -3.65 -11.85
N GLY A 11 2.99 -3.30 -12.05
CA GLY A 11 2.31 -2.09 -11.55
C GLY A 11 1.69 -2.28 -10.16
N GLY A 12 2.31 -3.11 -9.32
CA GLY A 12 1.94 -3.25 -7.91
C GLY A 12 2.53 -2.15 -7.04
N LEU A 13 2.28 -2.22 -5.72
CA LEU A 13 2.78 -1.23 -4.74
C LEU A 13 4.30 -1.03 -4.85
N SER A 14 5.08 -2.12 -4.87
CA SER A 14 6.54 -2.06 -4.94
C SER A 14 7.06 -1.53 -6.28
N GLY A 15 6.46 -1.96 -7.39
CA GLY A 15 6.86 -1.51 -8.72
C GLY A 15 6.59 -0.03 -8.94
N LEU A 16 5.40 0.44 -8.55
CA LEU A 16 5.08 1.87 -8.62
C LEU A 16 5.96 2.71 -7.67
N ALA A 17 6.27 2.20 -6.49
CA ALA A 17 7.22 2.86 -5.57
C ALA A 17 8.62 2.97 -6.20
N ALA A 18 9.14 1.88 -6.78
CA ALA A 18 10.44 1.88 -7.45
C ALA A 18 10.46 2.85 -8.65
N ALA A 19 9.45 2.79 -9.52
CA ALA A 19 9.32 3.67 -10.67
C ALA A 19 9.27 5.15 -10.24
N SER A 20 8.51 5.47 -9.20
CA SER A 20 8.41 6.82 -8.64
C SER A 20 9.78 7.35 -8.17
N VAL A 21 10.55 6.52 -7.45
CA VAL A 21 11.91 6.87 -7.01
C VAL A 21 12.85 7.08 -8.21
N CYS A 22 12.83 6.19 -9.20
CA CYS A 22 13.69 6.29 -10.39
C CYS A 22 13.39 7.57 -11.20
N VAL A 23 12.11 7.88 -11.44
CA VAL A 23 11.70 9.08 -12.18
C VAL A 23 12.08 10.35 -11.42
N ARG A 24 11.89 10.39 -10.09
CA ARG A 24 12.32 11.53 -9.27
C ARG A 24 13.85 11.70 -9.26
N GLY A 25 14.60 10.61 -9.46
CA GLY A 25 16.04 10.63 -9.66
C GLY A 25 16.49 11.02 -11.07
N GLY A 26 15.56 11.33 -11.98
CA GLY A 26 15.87 11.76 -13.35
C GLY A 26 16.13 10.64 -14.35
N LEU A 27 15.82 9.38 -14.00
CA LEU A 27 16.04 8.23 -14.87
C LEU A 27 14.90 8.04 -15.87
N ASN A 28 15.22 7.74 -17.13
CA ASN A 28 14.22 7.37 -18.13
C ASN A 28 13.67 5.96 -17.82
N THR A 29 12.50 5.90 -17.21
CA THR A 29 11.96 4.68 -16.59
C THR A 29 10.68 4.22 -17.29
N LEU A 30 10.64 2.94 -17.67
CA LEU A 30 9.45 2.27 -18.20
C LEU A 30 8.84 1.35 -17.14
N ALA A 31 7.55 1.51 -16.84
CA ALA A 31 6.79 0.57 -16.01
C ALA A 31 5.85 -0.26 -16.87
N LEU A 32 5.88 -1.58 -16.71
CA LEU A 32 5.03 -2.54 -17.43
C LEU A 32 4.07 -3.22 -16.44
N GLU A 33 2.79 -3.29 -16.79
CA GLU A 33 1.78 -4.04 -16.03
C GLU A 33 0.99 -4.93 -16.97
N ARG A 34 0.68 -6.15 -16.53
CA ARG A 34 -0.09 -7.14 -17.31
C ARG A 34 -1.60 -6.90 -17.22
N GLY A 35 -2.07 -6.35 -16.11
CA GLY A 35 -3.44 -5.95 -15.89
C GLY A 35 -3.86 -4.81 -16.82
N ILE A 36 -5.17 -4.67 -17.01
CA ILE A 36 -5.77 -3.59 -17.80
C ILE A 36 -5.54 -2.20 -17.19
N PHE A 37 -5.21 -2.16 -15.89
CA PHE A 37 -4.73 -0.99 -15.15
C PHE A 37 -3.91 -1.46 -13.91
N PRO A 38 -3.01 -0.63 -13.37
CA PRO A 38 -2.31 -0.93 -12.10
C PRO A 38 -3.31 -1.18 -10.97
N GLY A 39 -3.25 -2.35 -10.34
CA GLY A 39 -4.25 -2.77 -9.35
C GLY A 39 -5.21 -3.85 -9.82
N ALA A 40 -5.45 -4.02 -11.12
CA ALA A 40 -6.42 -4.99 -11.64
C ALA A 40 -6.11 -6.47 -11.33
N LYS A 41 -4.85 -6.75 -10.95
CA LYS A 41 -4.36 -8.08 -10.57
C LYS A 41 -3.83 -8.11 -9.13
N ASN A 42 -3.94 -7.02 -8.37
CA ASN A 42 -3.49 -6.97 -6.99
C ASN A 42 -4.50 -7.69 -6.10
N VAL A 43 -4.00 -8.52 -5.18
CA VAL A 43 -4.81 -9.14 -4.12
C VAL A 43 -4.15 -8.81 -2.80
N SER A 44 -4.93 -8.28 -1.86
CA SER A 44 -4.48 -7.90 -0.52
C SER A 44 -5.62 -8.14 0.47
N GLY A 45 -5.28 -8.27 1.76
CA GLY A 45 -6.25 -8.24 2.85
C GLY A 45 -6.82 -6.83 3.13
N GLY A 46 -6.36 -5.80 2.40
CA GLY A 46 -6.92 -4.44 2.44
C GLY A 46 -6.32 -3.52 3.52
N ARG A 47 -5.46 -4.04 4.40
CA ARG A 47 -4.74 -3.22 5.39
C ARG A 47 -3.49 -2.59 4.78
N LEU A 48 -3.39 -1.27 4.83
CA LEU A 48 -2.20 -0.50 4.47
C LEU A 48 -1.64 0.18 5.72
N TYR A 49 -0.31 0.14 5.86
CA TYR A 49 0.41 0.92 6.86
C TYR A 49 0.99 2.13 6.15
N LEU A 50 0.58 3.32 6.54
CA LEU A 50 0.93 4.54 5.81
C LEU A 50 2.30 5.08 6.25
N LYS A 51 2.67 4.90 7.53
CA LYS A 51 3.92 5.43 8.06
C LYS A 51 5.19 4.99 7.28
N PRO A 52 5.34 3.71 6.86
CA PRO A 52 6.52 3.29 6.10
C PRO A 52 6.61 3.88 4.68
N VAL A 53 5.49 4.28 4.08
CA VAL A 53 5.42 4.77 2.70
C VAL A 53 5.26 6.30 2.59
N ALA A 54 4.98 6.97 3.71
CA ALA A 54 4.74 8.41 3.75
C ALA A 54 5.92 9.24 3.19
N SER A 55 7.16 8.81 3.40
CA SER A 55 8.35 9.49 2.84
C SER A 55 8.47 9.34 1.32
N LEU A 56 7.93 8.25 0.75
CA LEU A 56 7.93 8.01 -0.68
C LEU A 56 6.79 8.76 -1.37
N LEU A 57 5.68 8.99 -0.67
CA LEU A 57 4.50 9.65 -1.20
C LEU A 57 4.09 10.79 -0.23
N PRO A 58 4.78 11.94 -0.26
CA PRO A 58 4.53 13.02 0.69
C PRO A 58 3.10 13.60 0.61
N ASP A 59 2.48 13.52 -0.55
CA ASP A 59 1.10 13.97 -0.78
C ASP A 59 0.05 12.88 -0.57
N LEU A 60 0.44 11.70 -0.06
CA LEU A 60 -0.46 10.55 0.14
C LEU A 60 -1.66 10.91 1.01
N LEU A 61 -1.49 11.74 2.04
CA LEU A 61 -2.57 12.14 2.94
C LEU A 61 -3.27 13.44 2.53
N ASN A 62 -2.74 14.14 1.53
CA ASN A 62 -3.24 15.46 1.10
C ASN A 62 -4.21 15.37 -0.09
N GLY A 63 -4.37 14.20 -0.70
CA GLY A 63 -5.21 13.98 -1.87
C GLY A 63 -6.52 13.24 -1.57
N ASP A 64 -7.41 13.23 -2.55
CA ASP A 64 -8.64 12.41 -2.57
C ASP A 64 -8.31 10.93 -2.83
N LEU A 65 -7.47 10.34 -1.97
CA LEU A 65 -7.17 8.92 -2.07
C LEU A 65 -8.37 8.09 -1.61
N PRO A 66 -8.70 6.99 -2.32
CA PRO A 66 -9.86 6.15 -2.02
C PRO A 66 -9.59 5.22 -0.83
N PHE A 67 -9.18 5.75 0.32
CA PHE A 67 -9.09 4.98 1.55
C PHE A 67 -10.48 4.53 1.99
N GLU A 68 -10.64 3.26 2.33
CA GLU A 68 -11.94 2.72 2.77
C GLU A 68 -12.28 3.11 4.22
N ARG A 69 -11.39 2.80 5.17
CA ARG A 69 -11.59 3.07 6.60
C ARG A 69 -10.27 3.08 7.40
N SER A 70 -10.24 3.83 8.49
CA SER A 70 -9.18 3.75 9.49
C SER A 70 -9.25 2.45 10.29
N VAL A 71 -8.10 1.82 10.54
CA VAL A 71 -8.00 0.61 11.37
C VAL A 71 -7.79 1.02 12.83
N THR A 72 -8.86 0.97 13.63
CA THR A 72 -8.86 1.34 15.07
C THR A 72 -9.01 0.14 16.00
N HIS A 73 -9.24 -1.06 15.44
CA HIS A 73 -9.41 -2.29 16.21
C HIS A 73 -8.70 -3.43 15.50
N GLU A 74 -7.80 -4.09 16.22
CA GLU A 74 -7.12 -5.29 15.78
C GLU A 74 -7.45 -6.46 16.70
N ARG A 75 -7.64 -7.64 16.11
CA ARG A 75 -7.94 -8.86 16.84
C ARG A 75 -7.16 -10.02 16.26
N LEU A 76 -6.42 -10.71 17.12
CA LEU A 76 -5.85 -12.01 16.83
C LEU A 76 -6.72 -13.07 17.49
N THR A 77 -7.20 -14.05 16.72
CA THR A 77 -8.05 -15.13 17.24
C THR A 77 -7.39 -16.48 16.98
N LEU A 78 -7.19 -17.26 18.04
CA LEU A 78 -6.84 -18.67 17.96
C LEU A 78 -8.16 -19.46 18.00
N MET A 79 -8.30 -20.46 17.14
CA MET A 79 -9.55 -21.22 16.98
C MET A 79 -9.24 -22.72 16.96
N ASP A 80 -10.11 -23.52 17.60
CA ASP A 80 -10.12 -24.98 17.53
C ASP A 80 -11.55 -25.51 17.54
N GLY A 81 -12.03 -26.08 16.43
CA GLY A 81 -13.40 -26.56 16.30
C GLY A 81 -14.45 -25.47 16.61
N SER A 82 -15.18 -25.65 17.72
CA SER A 82 -16.17 -24.69 18.23
C SER A 82 -15.59 -23.60 19.14
N ASP A 83 -14.34 -23.73 19.54
CA ASP A 83 -13.72 -22.93 20.57
C ASP A 83 -12.84 -21.84 19.97
N SER A 84 -12.73 -20.71 20.67
CA SER A 84 -11.83 -19.64 20.26
C SER A 84 -11.33 -18.81 21.43
N LEU A 85 -10.10 -18.31 21.29
CA LEU A 85 -9.47 -17.34 22.20
C LEU A 85 -9.05 -16.12 21.38
N ALA A 86 -9.51 -14.94 21.78
CA ALA A 86 -9.21 -13.70 21.07
C ALA A 86 -8.42 -12.71 21.95
N LEU A 87 -7.34 -12.17 21.40
CA LEU A 87 -6.62 -11.01 21.92
C LEU A 87 -7.04 -9.79 21.07
N SER A 88 -7.54 -8.73 21.69
CA SER A 88 -8.05 -7.55 20.99
C SER A 88 -7.41 -6.26 21.48
N LEU A 89 -7.02 -5.38 20.56
CA LEU A 89 -6.57 -4.02 20.82
C LEU A 89 -7.57 -3.04 20.19
N GLN A 90 -8.16 -2.17 21.01
CA GLN A 90 -9.02 -1.08 20.53
C GLN A 90 -8.35 0.26 20.86
N ALA A 91 -8.09 1.04 19.82
CA ALA A 91 -7.41 2.33 19.88
C ALA A 91 -8.12 3.31 18.92
N PRO A 92 -9.22 3.96 19.37
CA PRO A 92 -9.95 4.95 18.58
C PRO A 92 -9.06 6.10 18.07
N GLU A 93 -7.99 6.43 18.79
CA GLU A 93 -7.00 7.45 18.46
C GLU A 93 -6.27 7.20 17.13
N PHE A 94 -6.26 5.95 16.61
CA PHE A 94 -5.70 5.64 15.30
C PHE A 94 -6.53 6.19 14.14
N CYS A 95 -7.72 6.74 14.44
CA CYS A 95 -8.53 7.48 13.47
C CYS A 95 -8.13 8.97 13.35
N SER A 96 -7.14 9.43 14.12
CA SER A 96 -6.64 10.81 14.07
C SER A 96 -5.88 11.11 12.77
N SER A 97 -5.46 12.37 12.58
CA SER A 97 -4.90 12.91 11.32
C SER A 97 -3.65 12.21 10.78
N THR A 98 -3.08 11.25 11.52
CA THR A 98 -2.00 10.39 11.06
C THR A 98 -2.41 8.93 11.24
N PRO A 99 -3.07 8.32 10.23
CA PRO A 99 -3.37 6.90 10.27
C PRO A 99 -2.08 6.07 10.36
N GLN A 100 -2.15 4.89 10.98
CA GLN A 100 -1.00 3.99 11.10
C GLN A 100 -0.41 3.56 9.75
#